data_AF-X1TG50-F1
#
_entry.id   AF-X1TG50-F1
#
_cell.length_a   1.000
_cell.length_b   1.000
_cell.length_c   1.000
_cell.angle_alpha   90.00
_cell.angle_beta   90.00
_cell.angle_gamma   90.00
#
_symmetry.space_group_name_H-M   'P 1'
#
loop_
_entity.id
_entity.type
_entity.pdbx_description
1 polymer ?
#
loop_
_entity_poly.entity_id
_entity_poly.type
_entity_poly.pdbx_seq_one_letter_code
_entity_poly.pdbx_strand_id
1 'polypeptide(L)'
;MRYAANNHIPVYFISFEGKKDTRLDYFARSTGGKFYDVLHSNDFPYLYNTIKGFRASEYLIFFNDVYDPALSNFYLEAEVEVDYNGRVGKNRLGLIYP
;
A
#
# COMPACT_ATOMS: atom_id res chain seq x y z
N MET A 1 12.67 -8.71 -8.28
CA MET A 1 12.27 -8.74 -6.85
C MET A 1 11.52 -7.49 -6.35
N ARG A 2 11.71 -6.29 -6.91
CA ARG A 2 11.09 -5.06 -6.35
C ARG A 2 9.63 -4.78 -6.74
N TYR A 3 9.10 -5.42 -7.79
CA TYR A 3 7.77 -5.11 -8.32
C TYR A 3 6.64 -5.30 -7.30
N ALA A 4 6.55 -6.48 -6.66
CA ALA A 4 5.47 -6.76 -5.71
C ALA A 4 5.52 -5.83 -4.50
N ALA A 5 6.71 -5.55 -3.96
CA ALA A 5 6.90 -4.61 -2.87
C ALA A 5 6.52 -3.17 -3.26
N ASN A 6 6.92 -2.72 -4.45
CA ASN A 6 6.63 -1.36 -4.94
C ASN A 6 5.15 -1.15 -5.29
N ASN A 7 4.43 -2.21 -5.68
CA ASN A 7 3.03 -2.13 -6.09
C ASN A 7 2.06 -2.62 -5.00
N HIS A 8 2.54 -2.80 -3.77
CA HIS A 8 1.72 -3.29 -2.65
C HIS A 8 0.95 -4.58 -2.95
N ILE A 9 1.59 -5.49 -3.67
CA ILE A 9 1.04 -6.82 -3.94
C ILE A 9 1.54 -7.75 -2.84
N PRO A 10 0.70 -8.14 -1.87
CA PRO A 10 1.12 -9.04 -0.80
C PRO A 10 1.43 -10.41 -1.38
N VAL A 11 2.63 -10.93 -1.08
CA VAL A 11 3.05 -12.26 -1.51
C VAL A 11 2.99 -13.22 -0.33
N TYR A 12 2.22 -14.29 -0.51
CA TYR A 12 2.07 -15.35 0.48
C TYR A 12 2.80 -16.60 0.00
N PHE A 13 3.55 -17.23 0.90
CA PHE A 13 4.17 -18.53 0.64
C PHE A 13 3.51 -19.59 1.48
N ILE A 14 3.27 -20.75 0.89
CA ILE A 14 2.66 -21.91 1.54
C ILE A 14 3.67 -23.03 1.45
N SER A 15 4.17 -23.49 2.60
CA SER A 15 5.10 -24.60 2.71
C SER A 15 4.39 -25.81 3.29
N PHE A 16 4.56 -26.95 2.65
CA PHE A 16 4.05 -28.25 3.10
C PHE A 16 5.14 -29.11 3.75
N GLU A 17 6.38 -28.62 3.79
CA GLU A 17 7.55 -29.40 4.23
C GLU A 17 7.80 -29.32 5.74
N GLY A 18 7.03 -28.52 6.48
CA GLY A 18 7.25 -28.33 7.92
C GLY A 18 8.52 -27.54 8.25
N LYS A 19 9.09 -26.85 7.26
CA LYS A 19 10.34 -26.11 7.38
C LYS A 19 10.11 -24.66 7.02
N LYS A 20 10.54 -23.78 7.93
CA LYS A 20 10.55 -22.34 7.72
C LYS A 20 11.75 -21.94 6.88
N ASP A 21 11.50 -21.39 5.70
CA ASP A 21 12.54 -20.72 4.90
C ASP A 21 12.62 -19.25 5.32
N THR A 22 13.76 -18.85 5.90
CA THR A 22 13.98 -17.48 6.39
C THR A 22 14.03 -16.44 5.28
N ARG A 23 14.48 -16.80 4.06
CA ARG A 23 14.52 -15.87 2.92
C ARG A 23 13.11 -15.62 2.40
N LEU A 24 12.30 -16.68 2.29
CA LEU A 24 10.90 -16.56 1.85
C LEU A 24 10.04 -15.83 2.89
N ASP A 25 10.24 -16.11 4.19
CA ASP A 25 9.56 -15.35 5.27
C ASP A 25 9.92 -13.86 5.21
N TYR A 26 11.20 -13.53 5.05
CA TYR A 26 11.64 -12.15 4.90
C TYR A 26 11.02 -11.47 3.66
N PHE A 27 11.01 -12.16 2.52
CA PHE A 27 10.42 -11.64 1.29
C PHE A 27 8.91 -11.39 1.46
N ALA A 28 8.16 -12.36 1.98
CA ALA A 28 6.73 -12.22 2.21
C ALA A 28 6.44 -10.98 3.08
N ARG A 29 7.15 -10.83 4.20
CA ARG A 29 7.04 -9.66 5.09
C ARG A 29 7.35 -8.34 4.38
N SER A 30 8.37 -8.32 3.53
CA SER A 30 8.74 -7.11 2.78
C SER A 30 7.66 -6.66 1.79
N THR A 31 6.75 -7.55 1.39
CA THR A 31 5.61 -7.25 0.51
C THR A 31 4.29 -7.04 1.26
N GLY A 32 4.28 -7.15 2.58
CA GLY A 32 3.06 -7.13 3.39
C GLY A 32 2.28 -8.44 3.40
N GLY A 33 2.84 -9.51 2.81
CA GLY A 33 2.32 -10.87 2.91
C GLY A 33 2.93 -11.66 4.06
N LYS A 34 2.76 -12.99 4.03
CA LYS A 34 3.18 -13.89 5.11
C LYS A 34 3.58 -15.28 4.60
N PHE A 35 4.54 -15.90 5.28
CA PHE A 35 4.89 -17.31 5.09
C PHE A 35 4.04 -18.19 6.00
N TYR A 36 3.42 -19.21 5.45
CA TYR A 36 2.62 -20.20 6.16
C TYR A 36 3.28 -21.58 6.04
N ASP A 37 3.63 -22.14 7.18
CA ASP A 37 3.91 -23.57 7.28
C ASP A 37 2.60 -24.30 7.56
N VAL A 38 2.10 -25.08 6.60
CA VAL A 38 0.80 -25.75 6.71
C VAL A 38 0.77 -26.75 7.86
N LEU A 39 1.91 -27.36 8.19
CA LEU A 39 1.98 -28.41 9.20
C LEU A 39 2.00 -27.87 10.64
N HIS A 40 2.50 -26.64 10.83
CA HIS A 40 2.74 -26.08 12.16
C HIS A 40 2.05 -24.73 12.41
N SER A 41 1.51 -24.07 11.38
CA SER A 41 0.89 -22.75 11.52
C SER A 41 -0.60 -22.86 11.83
N ASN A 42 -0.96 -22.42 13.03
CA ASN A 42 -2.36 -22.22 13.43
C ASN A 42 -3.07 -21.15 12.59
N ASP A 43 -2.33 -20.31 11.87
CA ASP A 43 -2.88 -19.21 11.08
C ASP A 43 -3.29 -19.64 9.66
N PHE A 44 -2.85 -20.82 9.19
CA PHE A 44 -3.13 -21.29 7.83
C PHE A 44 -4.63 -21.40 7.51
N PRO A 45 -5.50 -21.93 8.40
CA PRO A 45 -6.95 -21.97 8.16
C PRO A 45 -7.58 -20.59 7.92
N TYR A 46 -6.97 -19.52 8.42
CA TYR A 46 -7.48 -18.16 8.30
C TYR A 46 -6.94 -17.42 7.06
N LEU A 47 -6.02 -18.02 6.30
CA LEU A 47 -5.38 -17.41 5.12
C LEU A 47 -6.42 -16.87 4.13
N TYR A 48 -7.46 -17.65 3.83
CA TYR A 48 -8.51 -17.21 2.91
C TYR A 48 -9.20 -15.93 3.39
N ASN A 49 -9.52 -15.85 4.68
CA ASN A 49 -10.13 -14.66 5.27
C ASN A 49 -9.17 -13.47 5.28
N THR A 50 -7.87 -13.71 5.52
CA THR A 50 -6.83 -12.69 5.42
C THR A 50 -6.73 -12.12 4.01
N ILE A 51 -6.71 -12.97 2.98
CA ILE A 51 -6.66 -12.54 1.57
C ILE A 51 -7.94 -11.80 1.19
N LYS A 52 -9.10 -12.35 1.55
CA LYS A 52 -10.41 -11.75 1.24
C LYS A 52 -10.60 -10.39 1.90
N GLY A 53 -10.07 -10.21 3.10
CA GLY A 53 -10.14 -8.96 3.86
C GLY A 53 -9.07 -7.93 3.49
N PHE A 54 -8.11 -8.28 2.63
CA PHE A 54 -7.02 -7.38 2.27
C PHE A 54 -7.56 -6.17 1.51
N ARG A 55 -7.26 -4.98 2.03
CA ARG A 55 -7.44 -3.71 1.33
C ARG A 55 -6.07 -3.07 1.14
N ALA A 56 -5.80 -2.58 -0.06
CA ALA A 56 -4.63 -1.75 -0.29
C ALA A 56 -4.70 -0.51 0.60
N SER A 57 -3.55 -0.03 1.08
CA SER A 57 -3.51 1.24 1.81
C SER A 57 -3.90 2.37 0.87
N GLU A 58 -5.08 2.94 1.09
CA GLU A 58 -5.56 4.13 0.40
C GLU A 58 -5.18 5.36 1.22
N TYR A 59 -4.51 6.34 0.60
CA TYR A 59 -4.30 7.65 1.21
C TYR A 59 -5.33 8.61 0.61
N LEU A 60 -6.09 9.27 1.47
CA LEU A 60 -7.01 10.32 1.08
C LEU A 60 -6.33 11.68 1.31
N ILE A 61 -6.11 12.41 0.21
CA ILE A 61 -5.57 13.78 0.25
C ILE A 61 -6.77 14.73 0.13
N PHE A 62 -6.97 15.57 1.14
CA PHE A 62 -7.99 16.60 1.12
C PHE A 62 -7.33 17.96 0.94
N PHE A 63 -7.75 18.69 -0.09
CA PHE A 63 -7.40 20.10 -0.27
C PHE A 63 -8.49 20.94 0.39
N ASN A 64 -8.15 21.61 1.49
CA ASN A 64 -9.05 22.59 2.10
C ASN A 64 -8.67 23.96 1.52
N ASP A 65 -9.47 24.43 0.55
CA ASP A 65 -9.27 25.76 -0.02
C ASP A 65 -9.76 26.84 0.94
N VAL A 66 -8.93 27.84 1.20
CA VAL A 66 -9.36 29.12 1.78
C VAL A 66 -9.81 30.00 0.61
N TYR A 67 -11.05 30.49 0.63
CA TYR A 67 -11.58 31.34 -0.44
C TYR A 67 -10.82 32.68 -0.51
N ASP A 68 -10.13 32.93 -1.62
CA ASP A 68 -9.45 34.17 -1.96
C ASP A 68 -10.04 34.72 -3.29
N PRO A 69 -10.86 35.78 -3.23
CA PRO A 69 -11.48 36.39 -4.41
C PRO A 69 -10.48 36.86 -5.47
N ALA A 70 -9.23 37.14 -5.10
CA ALA A 70 -8.20 37.61 -6.02
C ALA A 70 -7.73 36.53 -7.01
N LEU A 71 -8.01 35.25 -6.71
CA LEU A 71 -7.61 34.10 -7.53
C LEU A 71 -8.72 33.61 -8.46
N SER A 72 -9.91 34.23 -8.47
CA SER A 72 -11.02 33.83 -9.33
C SER A 72 -10.66 33.88 -10.82
N ASN A 73 -11.01 32.84 -11.58
CA ASN A 73 -10.64 32.60 -12.98
C ASN A 73 -9.16 32.33 -13.27
N PHE A 74 -8.31 32.14 -12.25
CA PHE A 74 -6.94 31.65 -12.46
C PHE A 74 -6.90 30.11 -12.47
N TYR A 75 -6.00 29.57 -13.28
CA TYR A 75 -5.65 28.15 -13.24
C TYR A 75 -4.68 27.91 -12.09
N LEU A 76 -5.06 27.04 -11.16
CA LEU A 76 -4.18 26.59 -10.09
C LEU A 76 -3.71 25.16 -10.38
N GLU A 77 -2.41 24.96 -10.32
CA GLU A 77 -1.78 23.65 -10.31
C GLU A 77 -1.21 23.39 -8.91
N ALA A 78 -1.65 22.30 -8.28
CA ALA A 78 -1.15 21.83 -7.00
C ALA A 78 -0.45 20.48 -7.21
N GLU A 79 0.82 20.39 -6.82
CA GLU A 79 1.53 19.12 -6.68
C GLU A 79 1.58 18.77 -5.19
N VAL A 80 1.14 17.57 -4.84
CA VAL A 80 1.28 17.02 -3.49
C VAL A 80 2.24 15.86 -3.53
N GLU A 81 3.24 15.93 -2.67
CA GLU A 81 4.17 14.85 -2.38
C GLU A 81 3.93 14.38 -0.95
N VAL A 82 3.62 13.10 -0.78
CA VAL A 82 3.43 12.48 0.53
C VAL A 82 4.61 11.58 0.81
N ASP A 83 5.36 11.87 1.88
CA ASP A 83 6.29 10.92 2.49
C ASP A 83 5.65 10.27 3.72
N TYR A 84 5.42 8.96 3.67
CA TYR A 84 4.94 8.20 4.82
C TYR A 84 5.73 6.90 4.99
N ASN A 85 6.43 6.79 6.12
CA ASN A 85 7.31 5.66 6.45
C ASN A 85 8.34 5.33 5.35
N GLY A 86 8.95 6.37 4.75
CA GLY A 86 10.00 6.23 3.73
C GLY A 86 9.44 5.90 2.33
N ARG A 87 8.18 6.27 2.07
CA ARG A 87 7.50 6.08 0.78
C ARG A 87 7.07 7.43 0.27
N VAL A 88 7.45 7.75 -0.96
CA VAL A 88 7.10 9.01 -1.61
C VAL A 88 6.03 8.75 -2.67
N GLY A 89 4.88 9.41 -2.56
CA GLY A 89 3.83 9.44 -3.58
C GLY A 89 3.61 10.86 -4.06
N LYS A 90 3.61 11.09 -5.37
CA LYS A 90 3.31 12.40 -5.98
C LYS A 90 1.97 12.36 -6.69
N ASN A 91 1.17 13.40 -6.54
CA ASN A 91 -0.03 13.60 -7.33
C ASN A 91 -0.16 15.06 -7.74
N ARG A 92 -0.79 15.31 -8.88
CA ARG A 92 -1.03 16.66 -9.40
C ARG A 92 -2.52 16.89 -9.57
N LEU A 93 -2.97 18.06 -9.16
CA LEU A 93 -4.33 18.54 -9.33
C LEU A 93 -4.28 19.86 -10.10
N GLY A 94 -5.10 19.98 -11.14
CA GLY A 94 -5.31 21.24 -11.85
C GLY A 94 -6.77 21.64 -11.75
N LEU A 95 -7.06 22.87 -11.32
CA LEU A 95 -8.42 23.39 -11.25
C LEU A 95 -8.50 24.86 -11.67
N ILE A 96 -9.65 25.27 -12.21
CA ILE A 96 -9.98 26.67 -12.39
C ILE A 96 -10.60 27.14 -11.08
N TYR A 97 -10.02 28.19 -10.49
CA TYR A 97 -10.51 28.72 -9.23
C TYR A 97 -11.89 29.38 -9.42
N PRO A 98 -12.91 28.98 -8.63
CA PRO A 98 -14.28 29.43 -8.81
C PRO A 98 -14.52 30.93 -8.53
#